data_AF-A0A645DZN7-F1
#
_entry.id   AF-A0A645DZN7-F1
#
_cell.length_a   1.000
_cell.length_b   1.000
_cell.length_c   1.000
_cell.angle_alpha   90.00
_cell.angle_beta   90.00
_cell.angle_gamma   90.00
#
_symmetry.space_group_name_H-M   'P 1'
#
loop_
_entity.id
_entity.type
_entity.pdbx_description
1 polymer ?
#
loop_
_entity_poly.entity_id
_entity_poly.type
_entity_poly.pdbx_seq_one_letter_code
_entity_poly.pdbx_strand_id
1 'polypeptide(L)'
;MDFAGRRVTISGKPVEMTPKEYDLFFYMVRNRGIALTREKLITNVWGYDFYGDDRTLDTHIKLLRKSLGDYSKCIVTLRGVGYRFEA
;
A
#
# COMPACT_ATOMS: atom_id res chain seq x y z
N MET A 1 -3.60 3.40 -13.70
CA MET A 1 -4.23 2.56 -12.67
C MET A 1 -5.73 2.67 -12.83
N ASP A 2 -6.47 1.59 -12.68
CA ASP A 2 -7.93 1.56 -12.71
C ASP A 2 -8.43 1.09 -11.34
N PHE A 3 -9.03 2.01 -10.59
CA PHE A 3 -9.52 1.76 -9.24
C PHE A 3 -10.78 0.89 -9.23
N ALA A 4 -11.65 1.03 -10.23
CA ALA A 4 -12.91 0.29 -10.31
C ALA A 4 -12.65 -1.16 -10.74
N GLY A 5 -11.80 -1.35 -11.75
CA GLY A 5 -11.39 -2.67 -12.22
C GLY A 5 -10.26 -3.32 -11.42
N ARG A 6 -9.73 -2.65 -10.38
CA ARG A 6 -8.59 -3.11 -9.57
C ARG A 6 -7.39 -3.54 -10.42
N ARG A 7 -6.98 -2.69 -11.36
CA ARG A 7 -5.85 -2.97 -12.26
C ARG A 7 -4.73 -1.95 -12.06
N VAL A 8 -3.53 -2.48 -11.85
CA VAL A 8 -2.29 -1.69 -11.84
C VAL A 8 -1.42 -2.19 -12.99
N THR A 9 -0.87 -1.26 -13.76
CA THR A 9 0.06 -1.57 -14.84
C THR A 9 1.35 -0.79 -14.62
N ILE A 10 2.48 -1.45 -14.85
CA ILE A 10 3.82 -0.88 -14.82
C ILE A 10 4.45 -1.10 -16.19
N SER A 11 4.87 -0.02 -16.86
CA SER A 11 5.44 -0.07 -18.21
C SER A 11 4.57 -0.88 -19.20
N GLY A 12 3.25 -0.73 -19.10
CA GLY A 12 2.27 -1.44 -19.93
C GLY A 12 1.97 -2.89 -19.52
N LYS A 13 2.67 -3.46 -18.52
CA LYS A 13 2.42 -4.83 -18.03
C LYS A 13 1.53 -4.82 -16.79
N PRO A 14 0.49 -5.66 -16.71
CA PRO A 14 -0.29 -5.84 -15.49
C PRO A 14 0.58 -6.33 -14.34
N VAL A 15 0.35 -5.79 -13.15
CA VAL A 15 0.98 -6.25 -11.91
C VAL A 15 -0.05 -7.08 -11.16
N GLU A 16 0.29 -8.31 -10.81
CA GLU A 16 -0.55 -9.12 -9.93
C GLU A 16 -0.34 -8.69 -8.47
N MET A 17 -1.45 -8.44 -7.80
CA MET A 17 -1.51 -8.08 -6.39
C MET A 17 -2.67 -8.83 -5.75
N THR A 18 -2.55 -9.16 -4.48
CA THR A 18 -3.67 -9.69 -3.69
C THR A 18 -4.74 -8.60 -3.49
N PRO A 19 -6.00 -8.95 -3.13
CA PRO A 19 -7.02 -7.95 -2.83
C PRO A 19 -6.54 -6.92 -1.81
N LYS A 20 -5.89 -7.32 -0.72
CA LYS A 20 -5.42 -6.37 0.29
C LYS A 20 -4.24 -5.51 -0.17
N GLU A 21 -3.37 -6.02 -1.04
CA GLU A 21 -2.31 -5.20 -1.65
C GLU A 21 -2.89 -4.10 -2.55
N TYR A 22 -3.91 -4.41 -3.35
CA TYR A 22 -4.62 -3.40 -4.13
C TYR A 22 -5.28 -2.34 -3.24
N ASP A 23 -5.98 -2.77 -2.18
CA ASP A 23 -6.63 -1.82 -1.25
C ASP A 23 -5.60 -0.90 -0.59
N LEU A 24 -4.50 -1.48 -0.08
CA LEU A 24 -3.40 -0.75 0.54
C LEU A 24 -2.78 0.23 -0.44
N PHE A 25 -2.41 -0.24 -1.63
CA PHE A 25 -1.79 0.60 -2.65
C PHE A 25 -2.70 1.76 -3.07
N PHE A 26 -3.98 1.49 -3.33
CA PHE A 26 -4.93 2.51 -3.72
C PHE A 26 -5.18 3.51 -2.60
N TYR A 27 -5.24 3.07 -1.35
CA TYR A 27 -5.35 3.96 -0.21
C TYR A 27 -4.13 4.88 -0.11
N MET A 28 -2.93 4.34 -0.26
CA MET A 28 -1.69 5.12 -0.24
C MET A 28 -1.60 6.13 -1.40
N VAL A 29 -1.97 5.71 -2.63
CA VAL A 29 -1.97 6.57 -3.82
C VAL A 29 -2.98 7.70 -3.71
N ARG A 30 -4.19 7.42 -3.19
CA ARG A 30 -5.21 8.46 -2.94
C ARG A 30 -4.77 9.47 -1.89
N ASN A 31 -3.86 9.07 -0.99
CA ASN A 31 -3.28 9.90 0.05
C ASN A 31 -1.81 10.26 -0.26
N ARG A 32 -1.46 10.44 -1.53
CA ARG A 32 -0.10 10.77 -1.98
C ARG A 32 0.45 11.98 -1.22
N GLY A 33 1.71 11.90 -0.78
CA GLY A 33 2.38 12.95 -0.03
C GLY A 33 2.01 13.02 1.46
N ILE A 34 1.00 12.28 1.92
CA ILE A 34 0.56 12.28 3.31
C ILE A 34 1.33 11.20 4.08
N ALA A 35 1.84 11.54 5.27
CA ALA A 35 2.37 10.58 6.22
C ALA A 35 1.21 9.77 6.81
N LEU A 36 1.08 8.50 6.41
CA LEU A 36 0.05 7.60 6.91
C LEU A 36 0.62 6.80 8.07
N THR A 37 -0.01 6.92 9.25
CA THR A 37 0.37 6.12 10.41
C THR A 37 0.03 4.65 10.18
N ARG A 38 0.74 3.75 10.88
CA ARG A 38 0.46 2.31 10.81
C ARG A 38 -0.98 1.98 11.16
N GLU A 39 -1.46 2.53 12.27
CA GLU A 39 -2.86 2.41 12.71
C GLU A 39 -3.82 2.86 11.61
N LYS A 40 -3.62 4.03 11.02
CA LYS A 40 -4.50 4.55 9.96
C LYS A 40 -4.53 3.62 8.75
N LEU A 41 -3.38 3.08 8.34
CA LEU A 41 -3.30 2.10 7.26
C LEU A 41 -4.06 0.82 7.60
N ILE A 42 -3.86 0.28 8.80
CA ILE A 42 -4.54 -0.93 9.26
C ILE A 42 -6.06 -0.72 9.28
N THR A 43 -6.53 0.31 9.98
CA THR A 43 -7.96 0.59 10.14
C THR A 43 -8.66 0.86 8.81
N ASN A 44 -8.05 1.60 7.89
CA ASN A 44 -8.71 1.97 6.63
C ASN A 44 -8.67 0.85 5.58
N VAL A 45 -7.71 -0.07 5.65
CA VAL A 45 -7.56 -1.15 4.66
C VAL A 45 -8.19 -2.46 5.15
N TRP A 46 -8.11 -2.76 6.45
CA TRP A 46 -8.67 -3.99 7.04
C TRP A 46 -9.93 -3.77 7.86
N GLY A 47 -10.19 -2.55 8.33
CA GLY A 47 -11.33 -2.22 9.18
C GLY A 47 -10.95 -2.03 10.65
N TYR A 48 -11.85 -1.43 11.43
CA TYR A 48 -11.63 -1.13 12.85
C TYR A 48 -11.57 -2.40 13.71
N ASP A 49 -12.35 -3.43 13.38
CA ASP A 49 -12.43 -4.68 14.14
C ASP A 49 -11.31 -5.67 13.78
N PHE A 50 -10.34 -5.27 12.97
CA PHE A 50 -9.23 -6.13 12.59
C PHE A 50 -8.18 -6.18 13.71
N TYR A 51 -8.06 -7.34 14.35
CA TYR A 51 -7.06 -7.64 15.39
C TYR A 51 -5.64 -7.88 14.83
N GLY A 52 -5.31 -7.29 13.68
CA GLY A 52 -3.95 -7.38 13.12
C GLY A 52 -3.04 -6.33 13.71
N ASP A 53 -1.75 -6.66 13.76
CA ASP A 53 -0.70 -5.81 14.27
C ASP A 53 0.12 -5.15 13.15
N ASP A 54 1.08 -4.33 13.56
CA ASP A 54 2.05 -3.68 12.67
C ASP A 54 2.79 -4.67 11.75
N ARG A 55 2.98 -5.93 12.16
CA ARG A 55 3.66 -6.95 11.35
C ARG A 55 2.83 -7.35 10.14
N THR A 56 1.50 -7.35 10.28
CA THR A 56 0.59 -7.63 9.17
C THR A 56 0.73 -6.54 8.10
N LEU A 57 0.72 -5.27 8.51
CA LEU A 57 0.95 -4.15 7.61
C LEU A 57 2.32 -4.23 6.93
N ASP A 58 3.38 -4.44 7.71
CA ASP A 58 4.75 -4.52 7.21
C ASP A 58 4.92 -5.65 6.18
N THR A 59 4.24 -6.78 6.38
CA THR A 59 4.22 -7.90 5.42
C THR A 59 3.56 -7.49 4.11
N HIS A 60 2.41 -6.82 4.15
CA HIS A 60 1.73 -6.35 2.94
C HIS A 60 2.52 -5.24 2.23
N ILE A 61 3.20 -4.35 2.96
CA ILE A 61 4.11 -3.37 2.37
C ILE A 61 5.27 -4.07 1.66
N LYS A 62 5.84 -5.13 2.26
CA LYS A 62 6.92 -5.91 1.64
C LYS A 62 6.45 -6.57 0.34
N LEU A 63 5.27 -7.21 0.35
CA LEU A 63 4.70 -7.83 -0.85
C LEU A 63 4.38 -6.79 -1.92
N LEU A 64 3.74 -5.68 -1.53
CA LEU A 64 3.43 -4.58 -2.44
C LEU A 64 4.69 -4.00 -3.09
N ARG A 65 5.77 -3.78 -2.32
CA ARG A 65 7.06 -3.35 -2.88
C ARG A 65 7.63 -4.36 -3.88
N LYS A 66 7.51 -5.67 -3.59
CA LYS A 66 7.93 -6.72 -4.53
C LYS A 66 7.14 -6.62 -5.83
N SER A 67 5.82 -6.46 -5.76
CA SER A 67 4.95 -6.33 -6.93
C SER A 67 5.24 -5.06 -7.74
N LEU A 68 5.61 -3.95 -7.08
CA LEU A 68 5.93 -2.68 -7.74
C LEU A 68 7.33 -2.63 -8.38
N GLY A 69 8.24 -3.54 -8.03
CA GLY A 69 9.60 -3.58 -8.58
C GLY A 69 10.35 -2.27 -8.39
N ASP A 70 10.84 -1.66 -9.48
CA ASP A 70 11.60 -0.40 -9.46
C ASP A 70 10.80 0.79 -8.92
N TYR A 71 9.46 0.70 -8.93
CA TYR A 71 8.56 1.72 -8.38
C TYR A 71 8.32 1.53 -6.88
N SER A 72 8.90 0.51 -6.25
CA SER A 72 8.82 0.30 -4.80
C SER A 72 9.39 1.47 -3.99
N LYS A 73 10.33 2.23 -4.57
CA LYS A 73 10.91 3.46 -3.99
C LYS A 73 9.88 4.56 -3.75
N CYS A 74 8.75 4.52 -4.47
CA CYS A 74 7.62 5.40 -4.24
C CYS A 74 6.96 5.17 -2.87
N ILE A 75 7.12 3.98 -2.28
CA ILE A 75 6.65 3.71 -0.91
C ILE A 75 7.80 4.03 0.05
N VAL A 76 7.73 5.21 0.68
CA VAL A 76 8.72 5.70 1.64
C VAL A 76 8.36 5.25 3.04
N THR A 77 9.32 4.66 3.75
CA THR A 77 9.17 4.33 5.17
C THR A 77 9.50 5.56 6.03
N LEU A 78 8.56 5.98 6.86
CA LEU A 78 8.76 7.00 7.89
C LEU A 78 8.98 6.29 9.23
N ARG A 79 10.24 6.19 9.67
CA ARG A 79 10.61 5.45 10.89
C ARG A 79 9.83 5.99 12.09
N GLY A 80 9.22 5.10 12.86
CA GLY A 80 8.38 5.44 14.02
C GLY A 80 6.99 6.00 13.69
N VAL A 81 6.65 6.21 12.41
CA VAL A 81 5.36 6.80 12.01
C VAL A 81 4.55 5.82 11.17
N GLY A 82 5.11 5.36 10.05
CA GLY A 82 4.40 4.52 9.08
C GLY A 82 4.96 4.70 7.68
N TYR A 83 4.09 4.98 6.71
CA TYR A 83 4.45 5.00 5.29
C TYR A 83 3.87 6.19 4.56
N ARG A 84 4.54 6.60 3.49
CA ARG A 84 4.07 7.63 2.57
C ARG A 84 4.27 7.17 1.15
N PHE A 85 3.32 7.50 0.28
CA PHE A 85 3.50 7.33 -1.15
C PHE A 85 3.99 8.63 -1.78
N GLU A 86 5.10 8.56 -2.51
CA GLU A 86 5.73 9.62 -3.26
C GLU A 86 5.88 9.16 -4.71
N ALA A 87 5.57 10.02 -5.68
CA ALA A 87 5.74 9.72 -7.09
C ALA A 87 6.34 10.93 -7.81
#